data_AF-A0A1M6SEK1-F1
#
_entry.id   AF-A0A1M6SEK1-F1
#
_cell.length_a   1.000
_cell.length_b   1.000
_cell.length_c   1.000
_cell.angle_alpha   90.00
_cell.angle_beta   90.00
_cell.angle_gamma   90.00
#
_symmetry.space_group_name_H-M   'P 1'
#
loop_
_entity.id
_entity.type
_entity.pdbx_description
1 polymer ?
#
loop_
_entity_poly.entity_id
_entity_poly.type
_entity_poly.pdbx_seq_one_letter_code
_entity_poly.pdbx_strand_id
1 'polypeptide(L)'
;MRIGIAHHLGWAVAVTAATDHRVVDRRRIELIEPGLPVAPVEHDGQPLDDAGLARLVATVRASAARAAGAALAEIAAAVPAPITGICLRAWPLDFPEDVAVLRRPPYNARADSVMYLQVLDDAARARGWTVHTYDPRQVERQAAALLGDRAVEVLQGPRAAWGPPWTKDHRTALAATVVASS
;
A
#
# COMPACT_ATOMS: atom_id res chain seq x y z
N MET A 1 0.73 11.41 12.61
CA MET A 1 1.50 11.22 11.34
C MET A 1 0.72 10.31 10.43
N ARG A 2 1.01 10.29 9.13
CA ARG A 2 0.36 9.41 8.16
C ARG A 2 1.38 8.61 7.37
N ILE A 3 1.02 7.39 7.01
CA ILE A 3 1.80 6.55 6.08
C ILE A 3 1.15 6.65 4.70
N GLY A 4 1.93 6.89 3.66
CA GLY A 4 1.55 6.69 2.27
C GLY A 4 2.12 5.38 1.75
N ILE A 5 1.29 4.59 1.07
CA ILE A 5 1.70 3.31 0.48
C ILE A 5 1.60 3.39 -1.04
N ALA A 6 2.70 3.08 -1.73
CA ALA A 6 2.70 2.72 -3.14
C ALA A 6 3.08 1.24 -3.25
N HIS A 7 2.09 0.37 -3.48
CA HIS A 7 2.27 -1.07 -3.47
C HIS A 7 2.53 -1.65 -4.85
N HIS A 8 3.15 -2.82 -4.82
CA HIS A 8 3.37 -3.74 -5.92
C HIS A 8 2.92 -5.14 -5.47
N LEU A 9 3.05 -6.14 -6.34
CA LEU A 9 2.75 -7.52 -5.97
C LEU A 9 3.78 -8.02 -4.94
N GLY A 10 3.32 -8.35 -3.73
CA GLY A 10 4.14 -8.91 -2.65
C GLY A 10 4.97 -7.91 -1.84
N TRP A 11 5.01 -6.62 -2.20
CA TRP A 11 5.80 -5.61 -1.48
C TRP A 11 5.26 -4.19 -1.69
N ALA A 12 5.72 -3.21 -0.89
CA ALA A 12 5.38 -1.80 -1.09
C ALA A 12 6.49 -0.82 -0.70
N VAL A 13 6.43 0.38 -1.27
CA VAL A 13 7.09 1.56 -0.71
C VAL A 13 6.17 2.19 0.32
N ALA A 14 6.66 2.35 1.54
CA ALA A 14 6.01 3.09 2.61
C ALA A 14 6.78 4.39 2.89
N VAL A 15 6.07 5.52 2.88
CA VAL A 15 6.61 6.83 3.28
C VAL A 15 5.77 7.34 4.44
N THR A 16 6.40 7.58 5.58
CA THR A 16 5.73 8.19 6.73
C THR A 16 6.02 9.68 6.75
N ALA A 17 4.98 10.50 6.87
CA ALA A 17 5.09 11.95 6.91
C ALA A 17 4.40 12.55 8.14
N ALA A 18 5.00 13.62 8.65
CA ALA A 18 4.38 14.50 9.64
C ALA A 18 3.29 15.38 9.01
N THR A 19 2.52 16.07 9.85
CA THR A 19 1.39 16.92 9.42
C THR A 19 1.83 18.13 8.61
N ASP A 20 3.09 18.55 8.75
CA ASP A 20 3.76 19.59 7.94
C ASP A 20 4.35 19.05 6.62
N HIS A 21 4.04 17.79 6.28
CA HIS A 21 4.52 17.04 5.12
C HIS A 21 6.00 16.64 5.14
N ARG A 22 6.70 16.84 6.26
CA ARG A 22 8.08 16.36 6.40
C ARG A 22 8.12 14.84 6.45
N VAL A 23 8.94 14.22 5.60
CA VAL A 23 9.22 12.78 5.64
C VAL A 23 9.98 12.44 6.91
N VAL A 24 9.48 11.47 7.68
CA VAL A 24 10.07 11.01 8.95
C VAL A 24 10.63 9.58 8.87
N ASP A 25 10.13 8.77 7.94
CA ASP A 25 10.61 7.42 7.67
C ASP A 25 10.28 7.06 6.21
N ARG A 26 11.14 6.25 5.59
CA ARG A 26 10.89 5.66 4.27
C ARG A 26 11.43 4.23 4.26
N ARG A 27 10.62 3.28 3.80
CA ARG A 27 11.01 1.87 3.74
C ARG A 27 10.41 1.17 2.53
N ARG A 28 11.11 0.15 2.05
CA ARG A 28 10.48 -0.94 1.31
C ARG A 28 10.00 -1.95 2.36
N ILE A 29 8.73 -2.31 2.32
CA ILE A 29 8.14 -3.35 3.17
C ILE A 29 7.73 -4.54 2.31
N GLU A 30 8.00 -5.75 2.82
CA GLU A 30 7.48 -6.97 2.22
C GLU A 30 6.05 -7.21 2.73
N LEU A 31 5.16 -7.61 1.83
CA LEU A 31 3.74 -7.86 2.11
C LEU A 31 3.41 -9.35 2.08
N ILE A 32 4.42 -10.22 2.03
CA ILE A 32 4.29 -11.66 2.00
C ILE A 32 5.55 -12.28 2.61
N GLU A 33 5.40 -13.41 3.31
CA GLU A 33 6.55 -14.15 3.84
C GLU A 33 7.33 -14.86 2.71
N PRO A 34 8.64 -15.08 2.88
CA PRO A 34 9.46 -15.77 1.88
C PRO A 34 8.91 -17.16 1.52
N GLY A 35 9.01 -17.52 0.24
CA GLY A 35 8.64 -18.85 -0.27
C GLY A 35 7.17 -19.02 -0.65
N LEU A 36 6.35 -17.99 -0.51
CA LEU A 36 4.96 -17.99 -0.98
C LEU A 36 4.80 -17.24 -2.32
N PRO A 37 3.81 -17.63 -3.14
CA PRO A 37 3.58 -16.98 -4.42
C PRO A 37 3.06 -15.56 -4.24
N VAL A 38 3.65 -14.63 -4.99
CA VAL A 38 3.26 -13.20 -4.95
C VAL A 38 1.95 -12.91 -5.67
N ALA A 39 1.53 -13.80 -6.58
CA ALA A 39 0.35 -13.65 -7.43
C ALA A 39 -0.48 -14.97 -7.52
N PRO A 40 -1.03 -15.45 -6.39
CA PRO A 40 -1.72 -16.73 -6.32
C PRO A 40 -2.92 -16.86 -7.26
N VAL A 41 -3.59 -15.76 -7.64
CA VAL A 41 -4.71 -15.80 -8.58
C VAL A 41 -4.23 -15.68 -10.02
N GLU A 42 -3.38 -14.70 -10.32
CA GLU A 42 -2.99 -14.40 -11.71
C GLU A 42 -2.08 -15.48 -12.31
N HIS A 43 -1.22 -16.10 -11.51
CA HIS A 43 -0.19 -17.01 -12.00
C HIS A 43 -0.27 -18.40 -11.35
N ASP A 44 0.11 -18.50 -10.08
CA ASP A 44 0.41 -19.79 -9.44
C ASP A 44 -0.83 -20.70 -9.27
N GLY A 45 -2.01 -20.09 -9.20
CA GLY A 45 -3.27 -20.79 -9.03
C GLY A 45 -3.97 -21.21 -10.32
N GLN A 46 -3.47 -20.82 -11.50
CA GLN A 46 -4.06 -21.21 -12.78
C GLN A 46 -4.30 -22.73 -12.94
N PRO A 47 -3.36 -23.63 -12.58
CA PRO A 47 -3.55 -25.07 -12.74
C PRO A 47 -4.45 -25.69 -11.65
N LEU A 48 -4.81 -24.95 -10.61
CA LEU A 48 -5.60 -25.47 -9.49
C LEU A 48 -7.10 -25.47 -9.81
N ASP A 49 -7.83 -26.41 -9.22
CA ASP A 49 -9.29 -26.32 -9.12
C ASP A 49 -9.70 -25.18 -8.16
N ASP A 50 -10.97 -24.83 -8.12
CA ASP A 50 -11.44 -23.70 -7.31
C ASP A 50 -11.17 -23.91 -5.82
N ALA A 51 -11.25 -25.16 -5.34
CA ALA A 51 -10.93 -25.50 -3.97
C ALA A 51 -9.43 -25.34 -3.66
N GLY A 52 -8.55 -25.76 -4.57
CA GLY A 52 -7.11 -25.58 -4.46
C GLY A 52 -6.71 -24.12 -4.51
N LEU A 53 -7.29 -23.35 -5.42
CA LEU A 53 -7.08 -21.90 -5.52
C LEU A 53 -7.53 -21.19 -4.23
N ALA A 54 -8.71 -21.51 -3.71
CA ALA A 54 -9.20 -20.96 -2.44
C ALA A 54 -8.22 -21.20 -1.29
N ARG A 55 -7.67 -22.42 -1.16
CA ARG A 55 -6.67 -22.73 -0.13
C ARG A 55 -5.38 -21.94 -0.32
N LEU A 56 -4.92 -21.80 -1.57
CA LEU A 56 -3.70 -21.05 -1.88
C LEU A 56 -3.88 -19.56 -1.53
N VAL A 57 -4.97 -18.94 -1.99
CA VAL A 57 -5.30 -17.55 -1.70
C VAL A 57 -5.45 -17.32 -0.20
N ALA A 58 -6.10 -18.22 0.53
CA ALA A 58 -6.21 -18.13 1.99
C ALA A 58 -4.84 -18.18 2.68
N THR A 59 -3.94 -19.06 2.23
CA THR A 59 -2.58 -19.18 2.76
C THR A 59 -1.79 -17.89 2.54
N VAL A 60 -1.83 -17.37 1.31
CA VAL A 60 -1.13 -16.13 0.96
C VAL A 60 -1.72 -14.94 1.70
N ARG A 61 -3.05 -14.80 1.79
CA ARG A 61 -3.71 -13.73 2.54
C ARG A 61 -3.33 -13.76 4.03
N ALA A 62 -3.26 -14.93 4.64
CA ALA A 62 -2.86 -15.07 6.04
C ALA A 62 -1.38 -14.68 6.25
N SER A 63 -0.50 -15.05 5.32
CA SER A 63 0.90 -14.60 5.33
C SER A 63 1.00 -13.08 5.18
N ALA A 64 0.26 -12.52 4.22
CA ALA A 64 0.24 -11.08 3.99
C ALA A 64 -0.25 -10.31 5.22
N ALA A 65 -1.27 -10.81 5.92
CA ALA A 65 -1.75 -10.20 7.15
C ALA A 65 -0.68 -10.14 8.25
N ARG A 66 0.11 -11.21 8.41
CA ARG A 66 1.24 -11.22 9.34
C ARG A 66 2.35 -10.26 8.91
N ALA A 67 2.78 -10.33 7.65
CA ALA A 67 3.86 -9.51 7.11
C ALA A 67 3.51 -8.01 7.15
N ALA A 68 2.33 -7.62 6.64
CA ALA A 68 1.85 -6.25 6.69
C ALA A 68 1.67 -5.77 8.14
N GLY A 69 1.10 -6.61 9.01
CA GLY A 69 0.98 -6.30 10.43
C GLY A 69 2.32 -6.02 11.10
N ALA A 70 3.31 -6.88 10.89
CA ALA A 70 4.66 -6.70 11.44
C ALA A 70 5.31 -5.42 10.90
N ALA A 71 5.28 -5.21 9.59
CA ALA A 71 5.85 -4.03 8.95
C ALA A 71 5.23 -2.71 9.46
N LEU A 72 3.90 -2.65 9.59
CA LEU A 72 3.23 -1.46 10.12
C LEU A 72 3.52 -1.25 11.62
N ALA A 73 3.69 -2.32 12.40
CA ALA A 73 4.08 -2.20 13.81
C ALA A 73 5.52 -1.69 13.96
N GLU A 74 6.45 -2.17 13.13
CA GLU A 74 7.83 -1.69 13.11
C GLU A 74 7.92 -0.21 12.72
N ILE A 75 7.17 0.22 11.70
CA ILE A 75 7.10 1.64 11.32
C ILE A 75 6.55 2.46 12.50
N ALA A 76 5.45 2.03 13.12
CA ALA A 76 4.84 2.74 14.24
C ALA A 76 5.79 2.86 15.46
N ALA A 77 6.62 1.85 15.71
CA ALA A 77 7.61 1.87 16.78
C ALA A 77 8.83 2.75 16.48
N ALA A 78 9.17 2.94 15.20
CA ALA A 78 10.38 3.67 14.79
C ALA A 78 10.18 5.20 14.67
N VAL A 79 8.93 5.66 14.60
CA VAL A 79 8.61 7.07 14.30
C VAL A 79 8.35 7.88 15.58
N PRO A 80 8.66 9.19 15.59
CA PRO A 80 8.70 9.99 16.83
C PRO A 80 7.34 10.41 17.39
N ALA A 81 6.23 10.06 16.74
CA ALA A 81 4.88 10.44 17.13
C ALA A 81 3.87 9.35 16.72
N PRO A 82 2.61 9.40 17.20
CA PRO A 82 1.61 8.43 16.77
C PRO A 82 1.27 8.52 15.28
N ILE A 83 1.06 7.35 14.67
CA ILE A 83 0.45 7.23 13.34
C ILE A 83 -1.07 7.24 13.53
N THR A 84 -1.74 8.09 12.76
CA THR A 84 -3.20 8.29 12.85
C THR A 84 -3.93 7.83 11.60
N GLY A 85 -3.20 7.57 10.51
CA GLY A 85 -3.79 7.12 9.26
C GLY A 85 -2.81 6.52 8.27
N ILE A 86 -3.36 5.79 7.32
CA ILE A 86 -2.66 5.20 6.17
C ILE A 86 -3.36 5.63 4.88
N CYS A 87 -2.60 5.81 3.80
CA CYS A 87 -3.12 6.19 2.50
C CYS A 87 -2.84 5.06 1.50
N LEU A 88 -3.91 4.46 0.98
CA LEU A 88 -3.86 3.31 0.07
C LEU A 88 -4.39 3.69 -1.31
N ARG A 89 -3.89 3.04 -2.36
CA ARG A 89 -4.45 3.19 -3.70
C ARG A 89 -5.90 2.70 -3.67
N ALA A 90 -6.85 3.47 -4.22
CA ALA A 90 -8.25 3.05 -4.31
C ALA A 90 -8.43 1.74 -5.10
N TRP A 91 -9.41 0.93 -4.68
CA TRP A 91 -9.92 -0.23 -5.42
C TRP A 91 -11.46 -0.22 -5.41
N PRO A 92 -12.13 -0.91 -6.35
CA PRO A 92 -13.59 -0.97 -6.39
C PRO A 92 -14.14 -1.62 -5.11
N LEU A 93 -15.13 -1.00 -4.48
CA LEU A 93 -15.75 -1.53 -3.26
C LEU A 93 -16.56 -2.81 -3.53
N ASP A 94 -17.03 -2.97 -4.76
CA ASP A 94 -17.76 -4.12 -5.28
C ASP A 94 -16.84 -5.17 -5.93
N PHE A 95 -15.53 -5.14 -5.64
CA PHE A 95 -14.60 -6.12 -6.18
C PHE A 95 -14.93 -7.53 -5.64
N PRO A 96 -15.02 -8.57 -6.49
CA PRO A 96 -15.44 -9.90 -6.06
C PRO A 96 -14.51 -10.53 -5.03
N GLU A 97 -15.05 -11.42 -4.21
CA GLU A 97 -14.28 -12.21 -3.24
C GLU A 97 -14.21 -13.71 -3.61
N ASP A 98 -15.18 -14.19 -4.38
CA ASP A 98 -15.22 -15.59 -4.83
C ASP A 98 -14.08 -15.89 -5.81
N VAL A 99 -13.24 -16.86 -5.47
CA VAL A 99 -12.09 -17.27 -6.29
C VAL A 99 -12.49 -17.76 -7.68
N ALA A 100 -13.67 -18.36 -7.83
CA ALA A 100 -14.19 -18.83 -9.12
C ALA A 100 -14.47 -17.67 -10.08
N VAL A 101 -14.83 -16.50 -9.52
CA VAL A 101 -15.01 -15.24 -10.24
C VAL A 101 -13.67 -14.53 -10.43
N LEU A 102 -12.87 -14.43 -9.36
CA LEU A 102 -11.58 -13.71 -9.36
C LEU A 102 -10.62 -14.26 -10.40
N ARG A 103 -10.58 -15.59 -10.62
CA ARG A 103 -9.66 -16.21 -11.59
C ARG A 103 -10.00 -15.94 -13.06
N ARG A 104 -11.07 -15.19 -13.34
CA ARG A 104 -11.53 -14.88 -14.70
C ARG A 104 -11.34 -13.40 -15.03
N PRO A 105 -11.15 -13.05 -16.31
CA PRO A 105 -11.20 -11.65 -16.74
C PRO A 105 -12.56 -11.00 -16.40
N PRO A 106 -12.59 -9.71 -16.04
CA PRO A 106 -11.45 -8.78 -15.94
C PRO A 106 -10.77 -8.76 -14.57
N TYR A 107 -11.12 -9.67 -13.65
CA TYR A 107 -10.71 -9.61 -12.25
C TYR A 107 -9.33 -10.20 -11.99
N ASN A 108 -8.95 -11.25 -12.72
CA ASN A 108 -7.72 -12.01 -12.51
C ASN A 108 -6.46 -11.15 -12.41
N ALA A 109 -6.28 -10.21 -13.35
CA ALA A 109 -5.11 -9.31 -13.39
C ALA A 109 -5.05 -8.28 -12.25
N ARG A 110 -6.08 -8.23 -11.39
CA ARG A 110 -6.18 -7.26 -10.28
C ARG A 110 -6.38 -7.93 -8.93
N ALA A 111 -6.74 -9.21 -8.91
CA ALA A 111 -7.15 -9.92 -7.70
C ALA A 111 -6.07 -9.88 -6.60
N ASP A 112 -4.83 -10.22 -6.95
CA ASP A 112 -3.72 -10.24 -6.01
C ASP A 112 -3.40 -8.83 -5.49
N SER A 113 -3.41 -7.83 -6.40
CA SER A 113 -3.22 -6.42 -6.06
C SER A 113 -4.29 -5.89 -5.09
N VAL A 114 -5.55 -6.29 -5.26
CA VAL A 114 -6.66 -5.91 -4.37
C VAL A 114 -6.55 -6.62 -3.03
N MET A 115 -6.18 -7.90 -3.00
CA MET A 115 -5.94 -8.65 -1.76
C MET A 115 -4.91 -7.95 -0.87
N TYR A 116 -3.75 -7.54 -1.40
CA TYR A 116 -2.74 -6.83 -0.61
C TYR A 116 -3.24 -5.48 -0.05
N LEU A 117 -4.06 -4.75 -0.82
CA LEU A 117 -4.67 -3.49 -0.37
C LEU A 117 -5.68 -3.72 0.75
N GLN A 118 -6.54 -4.73 0.63
CA GLN A 118 -7.50 -5.11 1.67
C GLN A 118 -6.77 -5.53 2.96
N VAL A 119 -5.71 -6.33 2.84
CA VAL A 119 -4.89 -6.73 3.99
C VAL A 119 -4.26 -5.53 4.71
N LEU A 120 -3.78 -4.53 3.97
CA LEU A 120 -3.25 -3.29 4.54
C LEU A 120 -4.35 -2.44 5.20
N ASP A 121 -5.54 -2.38 4.61
CA ASP A 121 -6.71 -1.70 5.18
C ASP A 121 -7.12 -2.36 6.51
N ASP A 122 -7.28 -3.69 6.54
CA ASP A 122 -7.60 -4.46 7.74
C ASP A 122 -6.55 -4.24 8.83
N ALA A 123 -5.26 -4.32 8.48
CA ALA A 123 -4.16 -4.11 9.42
C ALA A 123 -4.16 -2.69 10.01
N ALA A 124 -4.47 -1.67 9.20
CA ALA A 124 -4.56 -0.30 9.67
C ALA A 124 -5.78 -0.08 10.57
N ARG A 125 -6.95 -0.61 10.19
CA ARG A 125 -8.17 -0.50 11.01
C ARG A 125 -8.05 -1.21 12.35
N ALA A 126 -7.38 -2.35 12.39
CA ALA A 126 -7.08 -3.07 13.64
C ALA A 126 -6.22 -2.23 14.61
N ARG A 127 -5.50 -1.23 14.11
CA ARG A 127 -4.69 -0.27 14.90
C ARG A 127 -5.44 1.03 15.22
N GLY A 128 -6.71 1.15 14.84
CA GLY A 128 -7.49 2.37 14.99
C GLY A 128 -7.07 3.49 14.03
N TRP A 129 -6.32 3.17 12.97
CA TRP A 129 -5.88 4.18 12.00
C TRP A 129 -6.98 4.45 10.97
N THR A 130 -7.10 5.72 10.58
CA THR A 130 -7.97 6.10 9.46
C THR A 130 -7.37 5.62 8.15
N VAL A 131 -8.16 4.95 7.33
CA VAL A 131 -7.74 4.57 5.97
C VAL A 131 -8.25 5.62 4.98
N HIS A 132 -7.32 6.27 4.30
CA HIS A 132 -7.59 7.18 3.20
C HIS A 132 -7.29 6.46 1.87
N THR A 133 -8.12 6.68 0.85
CA THR A 133 -7.87 6.14 -0.48
C THR A 133 -7.52 7.23 -1.48
N TYR A 134 -6.62 6.95 -2.42
CA TYR A 134 -6.24 7.90 -3.48
C TYR A 134 -6.30 7.28 -4.88
N ASP A 135 -6.53 8.12 -5.90
CA ASP A 135 -6.35 7.73 -7.31
C ASP A 135 -4.86 7.89 -7.70
N PRO A 136 -4.15 6.79 -8.02
CA PRO A 136 -2.73 6.85 -8.35
C PRO A 136 -2.42 7.67 -9.61
N ARG A 137 -3.42 7.94 -10.47
CA ARG A 137 -3.28 8.76 -11.68
C ARG A 137 -3.35 10.25 -11.39
N GLN A 138 -3.95 10.64 -10.27
CA GLN A 138 -4.22 12.05 -9.94
C GLN A 138 -3.46 12.53 -8.71
N VAL A 139 -3.08 11.64 -7.80
CA VAL A 139 -2.59 12.00 -6.46
C VAL A 139 -1.39 12.95 -6.48
N GLU A 140 -0.39 12.73 -7.35
CA GLU A 140 0.77 13.63 -7.45
C GLU A 140 0.35 15.04 -7.90
N ARG A 141 -0.61 15.13 -8.84
CA ARG A 141 -1.14 16.42 -9.33
C ARG A 141 -1.97 17.12 -8.27
N GLN A 142 -2.83 16.38 -7.56
CA GLN A 142 -3.65 16.90 -6.47
C GLN A 142 -2.77 17.42 -5.32
N ALA A 143 -1.75 16.66 -4.92
CA ALA A 143 -0.79 17.10 -3.92
C ALA A 143 -0.04 18.37 -4.36
N ALA A 144 0.42 18.43 -5.62
CA ALA A 144 1.09 19.62 -6.14
C ALA A 144 0.19 20.86 -6.11
N ALA A 145 -1.09 20.71 -6.47
CA ALA A 145 -2.07 21.81 -6.41
C ALA A 145 -2.31 22.31 -4.98
N LEU A 146 -2.37 21.40 -3.99
CA LEU A 146 -2.52 21.74 -2.57
C LEU A 146 -1.27 22.43 -2.00
N LEU A 147 -0.08 22.03 -2.47
CA LEU A 147 1.19 22.56 -1.98
C LEU A 147 1.62 23.89 -2.62
N GLY A 148 1.09 24.21 -3.81
CA GLY A 148 1.49 25.39 -4.58
C GLY A 148 3.00 25.43 -4.82
N ASP A 149 3.63 26.56 -4.51
CA ASP A 149 5.07 26.78 -4.73
C ASP A 149 5.97 25.80 -3.97
N ARG A 150 5.46 25.18 -2.88
CA ARG A 150 6.19 24.19 -2.09
C ARG A 150 6.18 22.79 -2.70
N ALA A 151 5.48 22.56 -3.80
CA ALA A 151 5.30 21.22 -4.37
C ALA A 151 6.63 20.51 -4.69
N VAL A 152 7.58 21.23 -5.28
CA VAL A 152 8.90 20.68 -5.63
C VAL A 152 9.70 20.36 -4.36
N GLU A 153 9.75 21.31 -3.40
CA GLU A 153 10.44 21.14 -2.13
C GLU A 153 9.93 19.91 -1.38
N VAL A 154 8.61 19.77 -1.24
CA VAL A 154 8.01 18.68 -0.46
C VAL A 154 8.07 17.34 -1.20
N LEU A 155 7.70 17.28 -2.48
CA LEU A 155 7.59 16.00 -3.19
C LEU A 155 8.94 15.49 -3.73
N GLN A 156 9.88 16.38 -4.06
CA GLN A 156 11.16 16.02 -4.67
C GLN A 156 12.35 16.25 -3.74
N GLY A 157 12.29 17.26 -2.87
CA GLY A 157 13.34 17.59 -1.91
C GLY A 157 13.80 16.45 -0.99
N PRO A 158 12.95 15.48 -0.57
CA PRO A 158 13.41 14.36 0.24
C PRO A 158 14.54 13.54 -0.39
N ARG A 159 14.70 13.56 -1.73
CA ARG A 159 15.85 12.93 -2.40
C ARG A 159 17.19 13.46 -1.88
N ALA A 160 17.29 14.77 -1.62
CA ALA A 160 18.52 15.38 -1.13
C ALA A 160 18.79 15.01 0.34
N ALA A 161 17.75 14.97 1.17
CA ALA A 161 17.86 14.67 2.60
C ALA A 161 18.06 13.16 2.90
N TRP A 162 17.41 12.29 2.12
CA TRP A 162 17.38 10.85 2.39
C TRP A 162 18.19 10.00 1.41
N GLY A 163 18.75 10.62 0.37
CA GLY A 163 19.48 9.93 -0.69
C GLY A 163 18.60 9.04 -1.59
N PRO A 164 19.20 8.37 -2.58
CA PRO A 164 18.50 7.37 -3.39
C PRO A 164 18.15 6.11 -2.56
N PRO A 165 17.13 5.34 -2.97
CA PRO A 165 16.17 5.64 -4.03
C PRO A 165 15.14 6.71 -3.60
N TRP A 166 14.75 7.59 -4.52
CA TRP A 166 13.58 8.48 -4.38
C TRP A 166 12.82 8.50 -5.71
N THR A 167 12.05 7.43 -5.94
CA THR A 167 11.39 7.12 -7.22
C THR A 167 9.98 7.72 -7.30
N LYS A 168 9.30 7.47 -8.42
CA LYS A 168 7.87 7.80 -8.56
C LYS A 168 7.01 7.21 -7.44
N ASP A 169 7.29 5.99 -7.00
CA ASP A 169 6.54 5.34 -5.92
C ASP A 169 6.67 6.09 -4.60
N HIS A 170 7.87 6.58 -4.28
CA HIS A 170 8.10 7.38 -3.08
C HIS A 170 7.32 8.70 -3.13
N ARG A 171 7.31 9.36 -4.30
CA ARG A 171 6.54 10.59 -4.50
C ARG A 171 5.04 10.35 -4.47
N THR A 172 4.57 9.25 -5.05
CA THR A 172 3.15 8.85 -5.03
C THR A 172 2.70 8.58 -3.59
N ALA A 173 3.48 7.82 -2.83
CA ALA A 173 3.24 7.57 -1.41
C ALA A 173 3.21 8.89 -0.61
N LEU A 174 4.21 9.77 -0.78
CA LEU A 174 4.22 11.06 -0.08
C LEU A 174 3.04 11.95 -0.46
N ALA A 175 2.73 12.06 -1.76
CA ALA A 175 1.60 12.83 -2.27
C ALA A 175 0.27 12.36 -1.66
N ALA A 176 0.10 11.05 -1.46
CA ALA A 176 -1.09 10.52 -0.81
C ALA A 176 -1.27 11.03 0.62
N THR A 177 -0.18 11.19 1.38
CA THR A 177 -0.23 11.77 2.73
C THR A 177 -0.61 13.25 2.73
N VAL A 178 -0.21 13.99 1.69
CA VAL A 178 -0.55 15.40 1.50
C VAL A 178 -2.06 15.54 1.25
N VAL A 179 -2.58 14.79 0.27
CA VAL A 179 -4.02 14.80 -0.08
C VAL A 179 -4.90 14.32 1.08
N ALA A 180 -4.43 13.37 1.88
CA ALA A 180 -5.17 12.91 3.07
C ALA A 180 -5.17 13.90 4.24
N SER A 181 -4.37 14.97 4.16
CA SER A 181 -4.23 15.98 5.21
C SER A 181 -4.98 17.28 4.91
N SER A 182 -5.57 17.41 3.71
CA SER A 182 -6.40 18.55 3.30
C SER A 182 -7.85 18.43 3.73
#